data_AF-A0A2V9KN78-F1
#
_entry.id   AF-A0A2V9KN78-F1
#
_cell.length_a   1.000
_cell.length_b   1.000
_cell.length_c   1.000
_cell.angle_alpha   90.00
_cell.angle_beta   90.00
_cell.angle_gamma   90.00
#
_symmetry.space_group_name_H-M   'P 1'
#
loop_
_entity.id
_entity.type
_entity.pdbx_description
1 polymer ?
#
loop_
_entity_poly.entity_id
_entity_poly.type
_entity_poly.pdbx_seq_one_letter_code
_entity_poly.pdbx_strand_id
1 'polypeptide(L)'
;MSADAEGFDRKVPLPPELKIAHIRRAIDYIERETSELIEVYFEQANVFSGLVGIFGVRALHALSPYKKHKHPDVAQQRFPDLSLGGKLSPPPEQALESKGTTRPWALQSHYNHAGWYIVWRYLVDPTGMIKAGKKVVIWRVDVAFLKEDDWKYEGSNAAEGRGGRTHTFGVKLPASRFSSAIAYRHPKIILRQSRPTLANGEE
;
A
#
# COMPACT_ATOMS: atom_id res chain seq x y z
N MET A 1 -20.61 -2.33 1.83
CA MET A 1 -19.46 -3.14 1.39
C MET A 1 -19.77 -4.59 1.72
N SER A 2 -19.64 -5.52 0.78
CA SER A 2 -19.86 -6.95 1.04
C SER A 2 -18.50 -7.66 1.04
N ALA A 3 -17.68 -7.35 2.04
CA ALA A 3 -16.46 -8.12 2.29
C ALA A 3 -16.86 -9.55 2.69
N ASP A 4 -16.07 -10.54 2.30
CA ASP A 4 -16.26 -11.91 2.78
C ASP A 4 -15.81 -12.07 4.23
N ALA A 5 -15.98 -13.28 4.78
CA ALA A 5 -15.63 -13.58 6.17
C ALA A 5 -14.14 -13.34 6.49
N GLU A 6 -13.28 -13.35 5.47
CA GLU A 6 -11.85 -13.09 5.61
C GLU A 6 -11.49 -11.61 5.38
N GLY A 7 -12.47 -10.77 5.04
CA GLY A 7 -12.29 -9.33 4.90
C GLY A 7 -12.03 -8.84 3.48
N PHE A 8 -12.13 -9.70 2.45
CA PHE A 8 -11.88 -9.31 1.05
C PHE A 8 -13.17 -8.91 0.33
N ASP A 9 -13.12 -7.80 -0.42
CA ASP A 9 -14.20 -7.40 -1.32
C ASP A 9 -13.86 -7.80 -2.76
N ARG A 10 -14.56 -8.82 -3.28
CA ARG A 10 -14.37 -9.36 -4.64
C ARG A 10 -14.87 -8.42 -5.75
N LYS A 11 -15.60 -7.36 -5.41
CA LYS A 11 -16.16 -6.40 -6.39
C LYS A 11 -15.21 -5.25 -6.68
N VAL A 12 -14.18 -5.05 -5.86
CA VAL A 12 -13.19 -3.99 -6.08
C VAL A 12 -12.37 -4.32 -7.33
N PRO A 13 -12.27 -3.38 -8.30
CA PRO A 13 -11.48 -3.60 -9.49
C PRO A 13 -10.00 -3.73 -9.11
N LEU A 14 -9.33 -4.72 -9.71
CA LEU A 14 -7.91 -4.97 -9.52
C LEU A 14 -7.14 -4.66 -10.81
N PRO A 15 -5.83 -4.35 -10.69
CA PRO A 15 -4.94 -4.29 -11.83
C PRO A 15 -5.02 -5.58 -12.67
N PRO A 16 -4.85 -5.50 -14.00
CA PRO A 16 -4.88 -6.66 -14.88
C PRO A 16 -4.08 -7.84 -14.35
N GLU A 17 -4.70 -9.02 -14.29
CA GLU A 17 -4.11 -10.28 -13.79
C GLU A 17 -3.74 -10.31 -12.29
N LEU A 18 -3.88 -9.21 -11.54
CA LEU A 18 -3.78 -9.24 -10.09
C LEU A 18 -5.04 -9.90 -9.50
N LYS A 19 -4.83 -10.85 -8.58
CA LYS A 19 -5.89 -11.62 -7.93
C LYS A 19 -5.85 -11.39 -6.43
N ILE A 20 -7.01 -11.54 -5.77
CA ILE A 20 -7.11 -11.52 -4.29
C ILE A 20 -6.13 -12.49 -3.64
N ALA A 21 -5.92 -13.67 -4.23
CA ALA A 21 -4.97 -14.65 -3.71
C ALA A 21 -3.52 -14.11 -3.63
N HIS A 22 -3.12 -13.22 -4.55
CA HIS A 22 -1.81 -12.56 -4.49
C HIS A 22 -1.75 -11.57 -3.33
N ILE A 23 -2.79 -10.74 -3.16
CA ILE A 23 -2.89 -9.75 -2.08
C ILE A 23 -2.89 -10.43 -0.71
N ARG A 24 -3.65 -11.52 -0.55
CA ARG A 24 -3.71 -12.31 0.68
C ARG A 24 -2.33 -12.83 1.10
N ARG A 25 -1.64 -13.51 0.19
CA ARG A 25 -0.29 -14.04 0.48
C ARG A 25 0.72 -12.91 0.70
N ALA A 26 0.53 -11.76 0.04
CA ALA A 26 1.37 -10.59 0.27
C ALA A 26 1.16 -10.00 1.68
N ILE A 27 -0.07 -9.92 2.18
CA ILE A 27 -0.35 -9.52 3.56
C ILE A 27 0.44 -10.39 4.55
N ASP A 28 0.32 -11.71 4.45
CA ASP A 28 0.99 -12.62 5.39
C ASP A 28 2.52 -12.49 5.33
N TYR A 29 3.08 -12.29 4.13
CA TYR A 29 4.50 -12.04 3.94
C TYR A 29 4.91 -10.71 4.59
N ILE A 30 4.24 -9.60 4.26
CA ILE A 30 4.56 -8.27 4.79
C ILE A 30 4.54 -8.29 6.32
N GLU A 31 3.45 -8.79 6.92
CA GLU A 31 3.32 -8.83 8.38
C GLU A 31 4.39 -9.69 9.05
N ARG A 32 4.79 -10.81 8.43
CA ARG A 32 5.89 -11.63 8.94
C ARG A 32 7.21 -10.87 8.93
N GLU A 33 7.63 -10.37 7.78
CA GLU A 33 8.96 -9.77 7.63
C GLU A 33 9.08 -8.44 8.39
N THR A 34 8.01 -7.65 8.43
CA THR A 34 8.03 -6.35 9.13
C THR A 34 7.91 -6.48 10.64
N SER A 35 7.35 -7.58 11.17
CA SER A 35 7.34 -7.85 12.61
C SER A 35 8.75 -8.04 13.19
N GLU A 36 9.68 -8.59 12.41
CA GLU A 36 11.09 -8.76 12.79
C GLU A 36 11.85 -7.42 12.82
N LEU A 37 11.30 -6.37 12.21
CA LEU A 37 11.95 -5.06 12.08
C LEU A 37 11.24 -3.98 12.88
N ILE A 38 10.42 -4.35 13.87
CA ILE A 38 9.54 -3.43 14.58
C ILE A 38 10.29 -2.29 15.28
N GLU A 39 11.54 -2.51 15.70
CA GLU A 39 12.36 -1.47 16.32
C GLU A 39 12.57 -0.28 15.37
N VAL A 40 12.66 -0.51 14.05
CA VAL A 40 12.77 0.56 13.06
C VAL A 40 11.51 1.45 13.04
N TYR A 41 10.34 0.92 13.40
CA TYR A 41 9.14 1.75 13.54
C TYR A 41 9.26 2.72 14.71
N PHE A 42 9.74 2.25 15.86
CA PHE A 42 9.89 3.08 17.06
C PHE A 42 10.98 4.13 16.91
N GLU A 43 12.05 3.82 16.18
CA GLU A 43 13.12 4.76 15.87
C GLU A 43 12.73 5.72 14.73
N GLN A 44 12.18 5.20 13.63
CA GLN A 44 11.96 5.94 12.38
C GLN A 44 10.71 5.46 11.61
N ALA A 45 9.51 5.79 12.10
CA ALA A 45 8.23 5.37 11.51
C ALA A 45 8.06 5.69 10.00
N ASN A 46 8.68 6.77 9.50
CA ASN A 46 8.67 7.10 8.06
C ASN A 46 9.48 6.09 7.24
N VAL A 47 10.67 5.69 7.72
CA VAL A 47 11.48 4.64 7.10
C VAL A 47 10.75 3.31 7.15
N PHE A 48 10.12 3.01 8.28
CA PHE A 48 9.31 1.79 8.43
C PHE A 48 8.14 1.71 7.45
N SER A 49 7.44 2.82 7.21
CA SER A 49 6.39 2.90 6.19
C SER A 49 6.93 2.58 4.78
N GLY A 50 8.14 3.05 4.48
CA GLY A 50 8.88 2.67 3.27
C GLY A 50 9.18 1.17 3.22
N LEU A 51 9.64 0.57 4.32
CA LEU A 51 9.89 -0.89 4.41
C LEU A 51 8.63 -1.70 4.14
N VAL A 52 7.48 -1.33 4.72
CA VAL A 52 6.19 -1.99 4.44
C VAL A 52 5.88 -1.97 2.94
N GLY A 53 6.06 -0.82 2.28
CA GLY A 53 5.92 -0.70 0.81
C GLY A 53 6.88 -1.62 0.04
N ILE A 54 8.15 -1.65 0.43
CA ILE A 54 9.20 -2.50 -0.18
C ILE A 54 8.90 -3.99 -0.02
N PHE A 55 8.46 -4.44 1.17
CA PHE A 55 8.04 -5.82 1.37
C PHE A 55 6.80 -6.16 0.54
N GLY A 56 5.89 -5.20 0.34
CA GLY A 56 4.79 -5.34 -0.62
C GLY A 56 5.27 -5.56 -2.05
N VAL A 57 6.28 -4.80 -2.50
CA VAL A 57 6.93 -5.01 -3.81
C VAL A 57 7.53 -6.41 -3.90
N ARG A 58 8.29 -6.83 -2.88
CA ARG A 58 8.93 -8.16 -2.83
C ARG A 58 7.90 -9.28 -2.91
N ALA A 59 6.82 -9.17 -2.12
CA ALA A 59 5.74 -10.15 -2.11
C ALA A 59 5.08 -10.27 -3.48
N LEU A 60 4.63 -9.14 -4.05
CA LEU A 60 3.93 -9.15 -5.33
C LEU A 60 4.83 -9.60 -6.48
N HIS A 61 6.11 -9.22 -6.46
CA HIS A 61 7.08 -9.71 -7.43
C HIS A 61 7.22 -11.24 -7.40
N ALA A 62 7.19 -11.85 -6.21
CA ALA A 62 7.28 -13.30 -6.08
C ALA A 62 5.95 -14.00 -6.41
N LEU A 63 4.82 -13.41 -6.02
CA LEU A 63 3.53 -14.11 -5.94
C LEU A 63 2.55 -13.75 -7.06
N SER A 64 2.84 -12.74 -7.88
CA SER A 64 1.93 -12.23 -8.92
C SER A 64 2.61 -12.06 -10.28
N PRO A 65 1.84 -11.82 -11.37
CA PRO A 65 2.39 -11.46 -12.68
C PRO A 65 3.10 -10.09 -12.73
N TYR A 66 2.91 -9.23 -11.72
CA TYR A 66 3.59 -7.95 -11.63
C TYR A 66 5.03 -8.15 -11.15
N LYS A 67 6.01 -7.69 -11.93
CA LYS A 67 7.43 -7.90 -11.65
C LYS A 67 8.16 -6.57 -11.54
N LYS A 68 9.20 -6.57 -10.71
CA LYS A 68 10.21 -5.50 -10.71
C LYS A 68 10.90 -5.47 -12.06
N HIS A 69 11.39 -4.30 -12.41
CA HIS A 69 12.30 -4.15 -13.54
C HIS A 69 13.56 -5.02 -13.36
N LYS A 70 14.12 -5.50 -14.48
CA LYS A 70 15.27 -6.43 -14.49
C LYS A 70 16.57 -5.80 -13.97
N HIS A 71 16.68 -4.48 -14.04
CA HIS A 71 17.84 -3.71 -13.56
C HIS A 71 17.50 -3.05 -12.22
N PRO A 72 17.87 -3.67 -11.09
CA PRO A 72 17.43 -3.25 -9.75
C PRO A 72 18.01 -1.91 -9.28
N ASP A 73 19.19 -1.55 -9.81
CA ASP A 73 19.91 -0.31 -9.57
C ASP A 73 19.11 0.92 -10.03
N VAL A 74 18.40 0.82 -11.15
CA VAL A 74 17.53 1.89 -11.66
C VAL A 74 16.08 1.76 -11.20
N ALA A 75 15.65 0.57 -10.80
CA ALA A 75 14.26 0.27 -10.46
C ALA A 75 13.76 1.04 -9.22
N GLN A 76 14.58 1.14 -8.17
CA GLN A 76 14.20 1.83 -6.92
C GLN A 76 14.17 3.36 -7.01
N GLN A 77 14.59 3.92 -8.16
CA GLN A 77 14.64 5.36 -8.41
C GLN A 77 13.56 5.81 -9.40
N ARG A 78 12.63 4.92 -9.77
CA ARG A 78 11.66 5.17 -10.83
C ARG A 78 10.27 4.67 -10.45
N PHE A 79 9.28 5.30 -11.05
CA PHE A 79 7.92 4.79 -11.10
C PHE A 79 7.74 3.91 -12.36
N PRO A 80 6.92 2.85 -12.30
CA PRO A 80 6.34 2.25 -11.09
C PRO A 80 7.31 1.26 -10.41
N ASP A 81 7.06 0.93 -9.14
CA ASP A 81 7.76 -0.15 -8.44
C ASP A 81 7.67 -1.50 -9.17
N LEU A 82 6.50 -1.78 -9.75
CA LEU A 82 6.17 -3.02 -10.44
C LEU A 82 5.41 -2.75 -11.74
N SER A 83 5.55 -3.66 -12.70
CA SER A 83 4.75 -3.65 -13.92
C SER A 83 4.36 -5.04 -14.36
N LEU A 84 3.27 -5.16 -15.13
CA LEU A 84 2.83 -6.44 -15.67
C LEU A 84 3.93 -7.02 -16.57
N GLY A 85 4.51 -8.16 -16.17
CA GLY A 85 5.65 -8.79 -16.85
C GLY A 85 7.00 -8.07 -16.69
N GLY A 86 7.12 -7.01 -15.90
CA GLY A 86 8.40 -6.35 -15.59
C GLY A 86 8.94 -5.43 -16.69
N LYS A 87 8.07 -4.79 -17.46
CA LYS A 87 8.40 -3.75 -18.44
C LYS A 87 8.98 -2.50 -17.78
N LEU A 88 9.95 -1.85 -18.44
CA LEU A 88 10.59 -0.62 -17.99
C LEU A 88 9.66 0.61 -18.06
N SER A 89 8.89 0.71 -19.14
CA SER A 89 7.97 1.83 -19.40
C SER A 89 6.58 1.28 -19.74
N PRO A 90 5.86 0.72 -18.76
CA PRO A 90 4.51 0.19 -18.99
C PRO A 90 3.51 1.33 -19.22
N PRO A 91 2.39 1.08 -19.91
CA PRO A 91 1.24 1.98 -19.84
C PRO A 91 0.66 2.02 -18.41
N PRO A 92 -0.05 3.09 -18.00
CA PRO A 92 -0.58 3.26 -16.64
C PRO A 92 -1.39 2.06 -16.12
N GLU A 93 -2.18 1.42 -16.98
CA GLU A 93 -3.02 0.27 -16.64
C GLU A 93 -2.20 -0.97 -16.24
N GLN A 94 -0.93 -1.01 -16.64
CA GLN A 94 0.03 -2.08 -16.33
C GLN A 94 1.08 -1.63 -15.30
N ALA A 95 1.02 -0.40 -14.82
CA ALA A 95 1.91 0.16 -13.80
C ALA A 95 1.30 -0.05 -12.41
N LEU A 96 2.09 -0.55 -11.46
CA LEU A 96 1.67 -0.80 -10.09
C LEU A 96 2.71 -0.29 -9.08
N GLU A 97 2.31 0.70 -8.29
CA GLU A 97 3.11 1.28 -7.21
C GLU A 97 2.68 0.71 -5.86
N SER A 98 3.64 0.41 -4.99
CA SER A 98 3.39 -0.17 -3.66
C SER A 98 3.73 0.85 -2.56
N LYS A 99 2.76 1.13 -1.67
CA LYS A 99 2.94 2.12 -0.61
C LYS A 99 2.50 1.59 0.74
N GLY A 100 3.33 1.75 1.77
CA GLY A 100 2.96 1.50 3.16
C GLY A 100 2.58 2.79 3.87
N THR A 101 1.54 2.77 4.70
CA THR A 101 1.18 3.92 5.56
C THR A 101 0.33 3.50 6.76
N THR A 102 0.43 4.24 7.87
CA THR A 102 -0.49 4.10 9.02
C THR A 102 -1.75 4.96 8.86
N ARG A 103 -1.72 5.94 7.96
CA ARG A 103 -2.83 6.89 7.79
C ARG A 103 -4.03 6.17 7.17
N PRO A 104 -5.28 6.35 7.63
CA PRO A 104 -6.44 5.65 7.06
C PRO A 104 -6.86 6.06 5.67
N TRP A 105 -6.53 7.29 5.26
CA TRP A 105 -6.99 7.86 3.99
C TRP A 105 -5.86 8.52 3.21
N ALA A 106 -4.97 9.26 3.87
CA ALA A 106 -3.88 9.94 3.20
C ALA A 106 -2.90 8.95 2.54
N LEU A 107 -2.31 9.39 1.43
CA LEU A 107 -1.21 8.75 0.73
C LEU A 107 -0.22 9.83 0.32
N GLN A 108 1.06 9.58 0.56
CA GLN A 108 2.16 10.42 0.07
C GLN A 108 3.01 9.63 -0.92
N SER A 109 3.46 10.31 -1.97
CA SER A 109 4.28 9.72 -3.02
C SER A 109 5.34 10.71 -3.50
N HIS A 110 6.46 10.19 -3.98
CA HIS A 110 7.50 10.97 -4.65
C HIS A 110 7.21 11.19 -6.15
N TYR A 111 6.15 10.55 -6.64
CA TYR A 111 5.70 10.60 -8.02
C TYR A 111 4.20 10.85 -8.09
N ASN A 112 3.76 11.65 -9.07
CA ASN A 112 2.37 11.98 -9.37
C ASN A 112 1.86 11.27 -10.66
N HIS A 113 2.48 10.15 -11.03
CA HIS A 113 2.14 9.45 -12.27
C HIS A 113 0.77 8.75 -12.19
N ALA A 114 0.15 8.59 -13.35
CA ALA A 114 -1.02 7.75 -13.49
C ALA A 114 -0.64 6.27 -13.37
N GLY A 115 -1.49 5.48 -12.72
CA GLY A 115 -1.32 4.03 -12.60
C GLY A 115 -2.05 3.44 -11.40
N TRP A 116 -1.86 2.15 -11.17
CA TRP A 116 -2.39 1.49 -9.99
C TRP A 116 -1.52 1.73 -8.76
N TYR A 117 -2.17 1.95 -7.63
CA TYR A 117 -1.54 2.07 -6.32
C TYR A 117 -2.13 1.02 -5.40
N ILE A 118 -1.29 0.13 -4.88
CA ILE A 118 -1.63 -0.76 -3.78
C ILE A 118 -1.08 -0.18 -2.48
N VAL A 119 -2.01 0.18 -1.58
CA VAL A 119 -1.70 0.86 -0.32
C VAL A 119 -1.92 -0.10 0.83
N TRP A 120 -0.82 -0.51 1.45
CA TRP A 120 -0.79 -1.35 2.64
C TRP A 120 -0.99 -0.49 3.87
N ARG A 121 -2.22 -0.46 4.39
CA ARG A 121 -2.51 0.26 5.63
C ARG A 121 -2.26 -0.65 6.81
N TYR A 122 -1.25 -0.28 7.60
CA TYR A 122 -0.79 -1.10 8.71
C TYR A 122 -1.00 -0.41 10.05
N LEU A 123 -0.99 -1.22 11.09
CA LEU A 123 -0.90 -0.80 12.48
C LEU A 123 0.24 -1.57 13.13
N VAL A 124 0.76 -1.00 14.21
CA VAL A 124 1.74 -1.64 15.08
C VAL A 124 1.03 -2.10 16.35
N ASP A 125 1.17 -3.39 16.64
CA ASP A 125 0.61 -4.05 17.81
C ASP A 125 1.71 -4.88 18.50
N PRO A 126 2.54 -4.26 19.35
CA PRO A 126 3.64 -4.96 20.00
C PRO A 126 3.19 -6.13 20.89
N THR A 127 1.92 -6.14 21.30
CA THR A 127 1.34 -7.16 22.16
C THR A 127 0.92 -8.41 21.39
N GLY A 128 0.73 -8.31 20.07
CA GLY A 128 0.24 -9.39 19.22
C GLY A 128 -1.20 -9.82 19.55
N MET A 129 -1.98 -8.96 20.21
CA MET A 129 -3.37 -9.21 20.58
C MET A 129 -4.30 -9.28 19.36
N ILE A 130 -4.01 -8.50 18.32
CA ILE A 130 -4.84 -8.41 17.11
C ILE A 130 -4.68 -9.66 16.25
N LYS A 131 -3.44 -10.07 16.01
CA LYS A 131 -3.08 -11.29 15.28
C LYS A 131 -1.89 -11.93 15.98
N ALA A 132 -2.10 -13.13 16.51
CA ALA A 132 -1.10 -13.84 17.31
C ALA A 132 0.24 -13.94 16.58
N GLY A 133 1.32 -13.55 17.27
CA GLY A 133 2.68 -13.57 16.73
C GLY A 133 2.97 -12.52 15.65
N LYS A 134 2.07 -11.55 15.41
CA LYS A 134 2.28 -10.44 14.48
C LYS A 134 2.33 -9.12 15.23
N LYS A 135 3.49 -8.46 15.18
CA LYS A 135 3.69 -7.12 15.75
C LYS A 135 3.25 -6.00 14.79
N VAL A 136 3.07 -6.35 13.53
CA VAL A 136 2.55 -5.49 12.47
C VAL A 136 1.37 -6.18 11.84
N VAL A 137 0.27 -5.47 11.70
CA VAL A 137 -0.95 -6.00 11.08
C VAL A 137 -1.33 -5.09 9.92
N ILE A 138 -1.46 -5.66 8.73
CA ILE A 138 -2.11 -4.97 7.61
C ILE A 138 -3.60 -5.04 7.90
N TRP A 139 -4.19 -3.92 8.29
CA TRP A 139 -5.61 -3.87 8.64
C TRP A 139 -6.50 -3.50 7.45
N ARG A 140 -5.91 -2.94 6.39
CA ARG A 140 -6.62 -2.58 5.17
C ARG A 140 -5.68 -2.53 3.98
N VAL A 141 -6.15 -2.96 2.82
CA VAL A 141 -5.47 -2.77 1.54
C VAL A 141 -6.39 -2.00 0.60
N ASP A 142 -5.92 -0.84 0.15
CA ASP A 142 -6.56 -0.13 -0.95
C ASP A 142 -5.86 -0.46 -2.26
N VAL A 143 -6.65 -0.65 -3.32
CA VAL A 143 -6.17 -0.86 -4.68
C VAL A 143 -6.90 0.12 -5.58
N ALA A 144 -6.26 1.25 -5.86
CA ALA A 144 -6.87 2.36 -6.60
C ALA A 144 -6.08 2.65 -7.88
N PHE A 145 -6.78 2.89 -8.98
CA PHE A 145 -6.17 3.53 -10.14
C PHE A 145 -6.24 5.05 -9.95
N LEU A 146 -5.09 5.71 -9.92
CA LEU A 146 -4.99 7.16 -9.78
C LEU A 146 -4.54 7.78 -11.10
N LYS A 147 -5.15 8.91 -11.47
CA LYS A 147 -4.76 9.73 -12.63
C LYS A 147 -3.83 10.85 -12.17
N GLU A 148 -3.11 11.47 -13.12
CA GLU A 148 -2.23 12.61 -12.83
C GLU A 148 -2.98 13.74 -12.11
N ASP A 149 -4.21 14.04 -12.53
CA ASP A 149 -5.06 15.08 -11.93
C ASP A 149 -5.51 14.77 -10.50
N ASP A 150 -5.41 13.52 -10.05
CA ASP A 150 -5.72 13.12 -8.68
C ASP A 150 -4.66 13.57 -7.68
N TRP A 151 -3.50 14.02 -8.16
CA TRP A 151 -2.39 14.45 -7.32
C TRP A 151 -2.40 15.96 -7.08
N LYS A 152 -1.97 16.34 -5.88
CA LYS A 152 -1.59 17.72 -5.53
C LYS A 152 -0.15 17.74 -5.05
N TYR A 153 0.59 18.78 -5.42
CA TYR A 153 1.91 19.02 -4.87
C TYR A 153 1.78 19.50 -3.43
N GLU A 154 2.54 18.90 -2.51
CA GLU A 154 2.52 19.27 -1.07
C GLU A 154 3.74 20.13 -0.70
N GLY A 155 4.56 20.52 -1.69
CA GLY A 155 5.73 21.36 -1.51
C GLY A 155 6.99 20.61 -1.07
N SER A 156 8.09 20.90 -1.74
CA SER A 156 9.43 20.96 -1.15
C SER A 156 10.03 22.31 -1.54
N ASN A 157 11.13 22.76 -0.91
CA ASN A 157 11.82 23.99 -1.30
C ASN A 157 12.39 23.95 -2.75
N ALA A 158 12.23 22.83 -3.47
CA ALA A 158 12.51 22.72 -4.89
C ALA A 158 11.27 23.11 -5.71
N ALA A 159 11.47 23.88 -6.78
CA ALA A 159 10.42 24.31 -7.70
C ALA A 159 9.55 23.14 -8.21
N GLU A 160 8.30 23.44 -8.56
CA GLU A 160 7.33 22.46 -9.07
C GLU A 160 7.84 21.78 -10.36
N GLY A 161 7.82 20.44 -10.41
CA GLY A 161 8.34 19.63 -11.52
C GLY A 161 7.71 18.23 -11.57
N ARG A 162 8.05 17.42 -12.58
CA ARG A 162 7.46 16.08 -12.87
C ARG A 162 7.83 14.95 -11.86
N GLY A 163 8.08 15.29 -10.59
CA GLY A 163 8.41 14.36 -9.52
C GLY A 163 9.88 13.92 -9.44
N GLY A 164 10.19 13.11 -8.41
CA GLY A 164 11.56 12.75 -8.00
C GLY A 164 11.67 12.64 -6.48
N ARG A 165 12.76 12.06 -5.94
CA ARG A 165 12.92 11.82 -4.48
C ARG A 165 12.87 13.10 -3.62
N THR A 166 13.01 14.26 -4.23
CA THR A 166 12.92 15.59 -3.61
C THR A 166 11.52 16.17 -3.57
N HIS A 167 10.55 15.57 -4.28
CA HIS A 167 9.17 16.03 -4.35
C HIS A 167 8.27 15.19 -3.47
N THR A 168 7.20 15.81 -2.97
CA THR A 168 6.13 15.12 -2.24
C THR A 168 4.79 15.51 -2.82
N PHE A 169 4.01 14.51 -3.20
CA PHE A 169 2.65 14.65 -3.69
C PHE A 169 1.68 13.95 -2.76
N GLY A 170 0.52 14.55 -2.57
CA GLY A 170 -0.62 13.97 -1.89
C GLY A 170 -1.77 13.73 -2.86
N VAL A 171 -2.68 12.83 -2.50
CA VAL A 171 -3.90 12.58 -3.27
C VAL A 171 -4.98 13.60 -2.90
N LYS A 172 -5.61 14.23 -3.89
CA LYS A 172 -6.78 15.10 -3.73
C LYS A 172 -8.00 14.26 -3.30
N LEU A 173 -8.79 14.79 -2.36
CA LEU A 173 -10.00 14.13 -1.85
C LEU A 173 -9.79 12.63 -1.51
N PRO A 174 -8.78 12.28 -0.70
CA PRO A 174 -8.31 10.90 -0.58
C PRO A 174 -9.37 9.94 -0.03
N ALA A 175 -10.24 10.40 0.87
CA ALA A 175 -11.34 9.58 1.38
C ALA A 175 -12.29 9.14 0.26
N SER A 176 -12.64 10.05 -0.65
CA SER A 176 -13.47 9.73 -1.81
C SER A 176 -12.76 8.76 -2.75
N ARG A 177 -11.45 8.94 -2.98
CA ARG A 177 -10.68 8.08 -3.90
C ARG A 177 -10.46 6.67 -3.38
N PHE A 178 -10.22 6.51 -2.08
CA PHE A 178 -9.91 5.20 -1.51
C PHE A 178 -11.12 4.46 -0.95
N SER A 179 -12.26 5.11 -0.69
CA SER A 179 -13.42 4.46 -0.05
C SER A 179 -14.06 3.36 -0.91
N SER A 180 -14.02 3.50 -2.24
CA SER A 180 -14.48 2.48 -3.20
C SER A 180 -13.40 1.49 -3.63
N ALA A 181 -12.17 1.65 -3.14
CA ALA A 181 -10.99 0.92 -3.57
C ALA A 181 -10.50 -0.10 -2.53
N ILE A 182 -11.31 -0.41 -1.51
CA ILE A 182 -10.91 -1.24 -0.37
C ILE A 182 -10.97 -2.72 -0.74
N ALA A 183 -9.87 -3.28 -1.23
CA ALA A 183 -9.79 -4.68 -1.61
C ALA A 183 -9.78 -5.63 -0.38
N TYR A 184 -9.24 -5.15 0.74
CA TYR A 184 -9.18 -5.90 2.00
C TYR A 184 -9.40 -4.98 3.20
N ARG A 185 -10.12 -5.48 4.21
CA ARG A 185 -10.17 -4.92 5.56
C ARG A 185 -10.17 -6.06 6.57
N HIS A 186 -9.30 -6.01 7.55
CA HIS A 186 -9.24 -7.00 8.61
C HIS A 186 -10.60 -7.06 9.35
N PRO A 187 -11.25 -8.23 9.45
CA PRO A 187 -12.64 -8.35 9.94
C PRO A 187 -12.85 -7.78 11.36
N LYS A 188 -11.83 -7.89 12.22
CA LYS A 188 -11.88 -7.43 13.61
C LYS A 188 -11.47 -5.96 13.80
N ILE A 189 -11.15 -5.23 12.74
CA ILE A 189 -10.67 -3.84 12.85
C ILE A 189 -11.67 -2.86 12.26
N ILE A 190 -12.06 -1.90 13.08
CA ILE A 190 -12.93 -0.79 12.70
C ILE A 190 -12.16 0.53 12.74
N LEU A 191 -12.63 1.52 11.99
CA LEU A 191 -12.15 2.90 12.12
C LEU A 191 -13.03 3.65 13.12
N ARG A 192 -12.49 3.96 14.30
CA ARG A 192 -13.15 4.81 15.30
C ARG A 192 -12.34 6.09 15.47
N GLN A 193 -12.99 7.24 15.33
CA GLN A 193 -12.31 8.56 15.40
C GLN A 193 -11.05 8.64 14.50
N SER A 194 -11.14 8.13 13.28
CA SER A 194 -10.02 8.09 12.32
C SER A 194 -8.80 7.28 12.79
N ARG A 195 -8.97 6.35 13.74
CA ARG A 195 -7.94 5.40 14.17
C ARG A 195 -8.42 3.97 13.97
N PRO A 196 -7.61 3.08 13.37
CA PRO A 196 -7.91 1.66 13.34
C PRO A 196 -7.85 1.11 14.77
N THR A 197 -8.90 0.45 15.21
CA THR A 197 -9.02 -0.15 16.54
C THR A 197 -9.72 -1.50 16.44
N LEU A 198 -9.51 -2.37 17.43
CA LEU A 198 -10.26 -3.61 17.53
C LEU A 198 -11.75 -3.29 17.70
N ALA A 199 -12.60 -3.99 16.96
CA ALA A 199 -14.02 -4.05 17.29
C ALA A 199 -14.11 -4.63 18.71
N ASN A 200 -14.73 -3.89 19.64
CA ASN A 200 -15.08 -4.46 20.93
C ASN A 200 -15.96 -5.67 20.64
N GLY A 201 -15.57 -6.84 21.16
CA GLY A 201 -16.36 -8.06 21.03
C GLY A 201 -17.68 -7.88 21.74
N GLU A 202 -18.72 -7.58 21.00
CA GLU A 202 -20.04 -8.11 21.31
C GLU A 202 -20.23 -9.28 20.34
N GLU A 203 -20.28 -10.48 20.90
CA GLU A 203 -20.70 -11.70 20.22
C GLU A 203 -22.11 -11.56 19.63
#